data_AF-A0A967VUL1-F1
#
_entry.id   AF-A0A967VUL1-F1
#
_cell.length_a   1.000
_cell.length_b   1.000
_cell.length_c   1.000
_cell.angle_alpha   90.00
_cell.angle_beta   90.00
_cell.angle_gamma   90.00
#
_symmetry.space_group_name_H-M   'P 1'
#
loop_
_entity.id
_entity.type
_entity.pdbx_description
1 polymer ?
#
loop_
_entity_poly.entity_id
_entity_poly.type
_entity_poly.pdbx_seq_one_letter_code
_entity_poly.pdbx_strand_id
1 'polypeptide(L)'
;NTLVFNNKGILIEDSLNNHICGNNITEEDKRTNRIGVHLINSSGNNISENSIEKCYKNGIELWKSSNNTISGNTINQNNNTGVDLYDSSGNNISENRKITENAGHG
;
A
#
# COMPACT_ATOMS: atom_id res chain seq x y z
N ASN A 1 -6.51 -14.61 4.88
CA ASN A 1 -7.48 -13.85 5.71
C ASN A 1 -7.75 -12.52 5.04
N THR A 2 -9.02 -12.14 4.88
CA THR A 2 -9.38 -10.82 4.33
C THR A 2 -9.38 -9.81 5.48
N LEU A 3 -8.46 -8.86 5.45
CA LEU A 3 -8.39 -7.80 6.45
C LEU A 3 -9.12 -6.57 5.91
N VAL A 4 -10.20 -6.18 6.59
CA VAL A 4 -11.02 -5.02 6.25
C VAL A 4 -11.11 -4.13 7.49
N PHE A 5 -10.17 -3.20 7.73
CA PHE A 5 -10.38 -2.18 8.77
C PHE A 5 -9.63 -0.84 8.58
N ASN A 6 -10.45 0.21 8.68
CA ASN A 6 -10.30 1.55 9.28
C ASN A 6 -9.24 2.52 8.73
N ASN A 7 -9.71 3.62 8.09
CA ASN A 7 -9.26 5.05 7.96
C ASN A 7 -7.85 5.50 8.42
N LYS A 8 -6.93 4.58 8.62
CA LYS A 8 -5.77 4.71 9.50
C LYS A 8 -4.58 3.88 9.00
N GLY A 9 -4.76 3.15 7.89
CA GLY A 9 -3.76 2.31 7.26
C GLY A 9 -3.82 0.83 7.68
N ILE A 10 -3.15 -0.02 6.92
CA ILE A 10 -3.10 -1.48 7.08
C ILE A 10 -1.64 -1.89 7.25
N LEU A 11 -1.32 -2.62 8.32
CA LEU A 11 -0.01 -3.22 8.54
C LEU A 11 -0.13 -4.75 8.50
N ILE A 12 0.73 -5.38 7.71
CA ILE A 12 0.90 -6.82 7.63
C ILE A 12 2.36 -7.14 7.93
N GLU A 13 2.59 -7.98 8.92
CA GLU A 13 3.93 -8.37 9.35
C GLU A 13 4.01 -9.89 9.44
N ASP A 14 5.13 -10.45 8.95
CA ASP A 14 5.46 -11.88 8.99
C ASP A 14 4.30 -12.78 8.52
N SER A 15 3.61 -12.38 7.45
CA SER A 15 2.41 -13.06 7.00
C SER A 15 2.42 -13.37 5.50
N LEU A 16 1.72 -14.47 5.18
CA LEU A 16 1.63 -15.01 3.83
C LEU A 16 0.19 -15.04 3.32
N ASN A 17 0.02 -14.88 2.01
CA ASN A 17 -1.22 -15.18 1.29
C ASN A 17 -2.47 -14.44 1.84
N ASN A 18 -2.35 -13.15 2.14
CA ASN A 18 -3.49 -12.32 2.50
C ASN A 18 -4.12 -11.64 1.27
N HIS A 19 -5.41 -11.31 1.42
CA HIS A 19 -6.15 -10.53 0.44
C HIS A 19 -6.56 -9.21 1.08
N ILE A 20 -5.98 -8.13 0.59
CA ILE A 20 -6.27 -6.75 0.99
C ILE A 20 -6.96 -6.11 -0.19
N CYS A 21 -8.30 -6.14 -0.19
CA CYS A 21 -9.07 -5.65 -1.32
C CYS A 21 -10.26 -4.79 -0.94
N GLY A 22 -10.58 -3.82 -1.79
CA GLY A 22 -11.76 -2.97 -1.65
C GLY A 22 -11.72 -2.04 -0.43
N ASN A 23 -10.53 -1.73 0.10
CA ASN A 23 -10.41 -0.83 1.25
C ASN A 23 -10.33 0.63 0.81
N ASN A 24 -11.00 1.51 1.56
CA ASN A 24 -10.84 2.95 1.45
C ASN A 24 -9.98 3.45 2.62
N ILE A 25 -8.75 3.88 2.30
CA ILE A 25 -7.74 4.34 3.24
C ILE A 25 -7.48 5.80 2.94
N THR A 26 -7.84 6.67 3.87
CA THR A 26 -7.56 8.11 3.78
C THR A 26 -7.06 8.58 5.13
N GLU A 27 -5.94 9.30 5.14
CA GLU A 27 -5.40 9.94 6.33
C GLU A 27 -5.34 11.44 6.09
N GLU A 28 -5.86 12.27 6.98
CA GLU A 28 -5.79 13.73 6.84
C GLU A 28 -4.94 14.36 7.94
N ASP A 29 -4.56 13.59 8.97
CA ASP A 29 -3.69 14.07 10.04
C ASP A 29 -2.21 14.00 9.65
N LYS A 30 -1.70 15.15 9.20
CA LYS A 30 -0.30 15.37 8.83
C LYS A 30 0.70 15.24 9.99
N ARG A 31 0.23 15.00 11.22
CA ARG A 31 1.11 14.71 12.37
C ARG A 31 1.44 13.23 12.50
N THR A 32 0.81 12.37 11.68
CA THR A 32 1.05 10.92 11.70
C THR A 32 2.12 10.56 10.68
N ASN A 33 2.98 9.59 10.98
CA ASN A 33 3.99 9.07 10.05
C ASN A 33 3.47 7.88 9.24
N ARG A 34 2.20 7.90 8.84
CA ARG A 34 1.49 6.71 8.36
C ARG A 34 1.67 6.42 6.88
N ILE A 35 1.75 5.12 6.62
CA ILE A 35 1.70 4.48 5.31
C ILE A 35 0.29 3.91 5.15
N GLY A 36 -0.26 3.96 3.93
CA GLY A 36 -1.59 3.43 3.64
C GLY A 36 -1.66 1.91 3.81
N VAL A 37 -0.85 1.16 3.08
CA VAL A 37 -0.68 -0.30 3.26
C VAL A 37 0.81 -0.61 3.41
N HIS A 38 1.20 -1.24 4.52
CA HIS A 38 2.59 -1.57 4.82
C HIS A 38 2.75 -3.08 5.01
N LEU A 39 3.59 -3.70 4.20
CA LEU A 39 3.98 -5.11 4.29
C LEU A 39 5.41 -5.20 4.79
N ILE A 40 5.64 -5.98 5.85
CA ILE A 40 6.95 -6.25 6.43
C ILE A 40 7.17 -7.76 6.41
N ASN A 41 8.30 -8.21 5.84
CA ASN A 41 8.68 -9.63 5.77
C ASN A 41 7.55 -10.55 5.27
N SER A 42 6.74 -10.07 4.32
CA SER A 42 5.49 -10.71 3.93
C SER A 42 5.51 -11.13 2.45
N SER A 43 4.90 -12.26 2.11
CA SER A 43 4.91 -12.76 0.73
C SER A 43 3.62 -13.40 0.25
N GLY A 44 3.43 -13.41 -1.06
CA GLY A 44 2.23 -13.99 -1.69
C GLY A 44 0.94 -13.21 -1.43
N ASN A 45 1.01 -11.96 -0.98
CA ASN A 45 -0.20 -11.17 -0.68
C ASN A 45 -0.75 -10.51 -1.95
N ASN A 46 -2.08 -10.37 -1.99
CA ASN A 46 -2.78 -9.65 -3.03
C ASN A 46 -3.36 -8.35 -2.47
N ILE A 47 -2.88 -7.21 -2.99
CA ILE A 47 -3.34 -5.87 -2.66
C ILE A 47 -4.05 -5.32 -3.89
N SER A 48 -5.38 -5.36 -3.91
CA SER A 48 -6.13 -5.02 -5.10
C SER A 48 -7.34 -4.14 -4.86
N GLU A 49 -7.64 -3.23 -5.79
CA GLU A 49 -8.88 -2.43 -5.76
C GLU A 49 -9.04 -1.58 -4.48
N ASN A 50 -7.94 -1.17 -3.86
CA ASN A 50 -7.98 -0.25 -2.72
C ASN A 50 -7.89 1.21 -3.20
N SER A 51 -8.55 2.11 -2.48
CA SER A 51 -8.44 3.55 -2.64
C SER A 51 -7.60 4.12 -1.51
N ILE A 52 -6.38 4.59 -1.80
CA ILE A 52 -5.39 5.02 -0.82
C ILE A 52 -5.01 6.48 -1.10
N GLU A 53 -5.40 7.38 -0.21
CA GLU A 53 -5.25 8.81 -0.43
C GLU A 53 -4.73 9.57 0.77
N LYS A 54 -4.01 10.66 0.51
CA LYS A 54 -3.58 11.65 1.51
C LYS A 54 -2.71 11.08 2.65
N CYS A 55 -2.13 9.90 2.49
CA CYS A 55 -1.22 9.35 3.51
C CYS A 55 0.01 10.24 3.65
N TYR A 56 0.49 10.39 4.88
CA TYR A 56 1.62 11.26 5.17
C TYR A 56 2.96 10.72 4.66
N LYS A 57 3.07 9.40 4.48
CA LYS A 57 4.23 8.78 3.81
C LYS A 57 3.81 8.16 2.48
N ASN A 58 4.10 6.88 2.31
CA ASN A 58 3.84 6.12 1.12
C ASN A 58 2.38 5.67 1.08
N GLY A 59 1.82 5.53 -0.12
CA GLY A 59 0.51 4.90 -0.29
C GLY A 59 0.59 3.41 0.07
N ILE A 60 1.47 2.68 -0.62
CA ILE A 60 1.81 1.29 -0.34
C ILE A 60 3.31 1.18 -0.13
N GLU A 61 3.76 0.49 0.91
CA GLU A 61 5.17 0.20 1.18
C GLU A 61 5.38 -1.29 1.42
N LEU A 62 6.35 -1.88 0.72
CA LEU A 62 6.80 -3.25 0.92
C LEU A 62 8.25 -3.21 1.42
N TRP A 63 8.46 -3.77 2.60
CA TRP A 63 9.78 -3.94 3.20
C TRP A 63 10.10 -5.43 3.32
N LYS A 64 11.23 -5.87 2.75
CA LYS A 64 11.69 -7.27 2.80
C LYS A 64 10.62 -8.27 2.36
N SER A 65 9.79 -7.86 1.42
CA SER A 65 8.57 -8.57 1.05
C SER A 65 8.66 -9.04 -0.40
N SER A 66 8.12 -10.23 -0.69
CA SER A 66 8.32 -10.86 -2.00
C SER A 66 7.07 -11.47 -2.60
N ASN A 67 7.03 -11.57 -3.93
CA ASN A 67 5.96 -12.26 -4.66
C ASN A 67 4.55 -11.75 -4.32
N ASN A 68 4.39 -10.45 -4.08
CA ASN A 68 3.07 -9.83 -3.85
C ASN A 68 2.52 -9.26 -5.16
N THR A 69 1.21 -9.23 -5.29
CA THR A 69 0.50 -8.62 -6.41
C THR A 69 -0.15 -7.32 -5.93
N ILE A 70 0.13 -6.21 -6.60
CA ILE A 70 -0.43 -4.89 -6.33
C ILE A 70 -1.13 -4.42 -7.61
N SER A 71 -2.46 -4.52 -7.66
CA SER A 71 -3.19 -4.25 -8.90
C SER A 71 -4.53 -3.53 -8.74
N GLY A 72 -4.89 -2.71 -9.73
CA GLY A 72 -6.19 -2.04 -9.73
C GLY A 72 -6.41 -1.03 -8.59
N ASN A 73 -5.36 -0.63 -7.86
CA ASN A 73 -5.48 0.34 -6.77
C ASN A 73 -5.48 1.77 -7.31
N THR A 74 -6.14 2.66 -6.57
CA THR A 74 -6.11 4.12 -6.75
C THR A 74 -5.26 4.69 -5.62
N ILE A 75 -4.11 5.30 -5.94
CA ILE A 75 -3.11 5.74 -4.95
C ILE A 75 -2.71 7.19 -5.23
N ASN A 76 -3.36 8.14 -4.56
CA ASN A 76 -3.28 9.54 -4.95
C ASN A 76 -2.95 10.47 -3.77
N GLN A 77 -2.28 11.59 -4.04
CA GLN A 77 -2.08 12.67 -3.05
C GLN A 77 -1.34 12.25 -1.77
N ASN A 78 -0.52 11.20 -1.81
CA ASN A 78 0.30 10.81 -0.68
C ASN A 78 1.57 11.67 -0.62
N ASN A 79 2.01 12.01 0.58
CA ASN A 79 3.10 12.98 0.79
C ASN A 79 4.50 12.42 0.49
N ASN A 80 4.62 11.13 0.15
CA ASN A 80 5.86 10.56 -0.39
C ASN A 80 5.56 9.75 -1.65
N THR A 81 5.94 8.49 -1.74
CA THR A 81 5.81 7.65 -2.93
C THR A 81 4.44 6.97 -3.00
N GLY A 82 3.94 6.73 -4.20
CA GLY A 82 2.71 5.96 -4.38
C GLY A 82 2.88 4.50 -3.92
N VAL A 83 3.79 3.77 -4.58
CA VAL A 83 4.18 2.40 -4.21
C VAL A 83 5.70 2.35 -4.03
N ASP A 84 6.16 2.00 -2.84
CA ASP A 84 7.57 1.90 -2.49
C ASP A 84 7.97 0.44 -2.22
N LEU A 85 9.08 0.00 -2.80
CA LEU A 85 9.60 -1.37 -2.70
C LEU A 85 11.03 -1.32 -2.14
N TYR A 86 11.18 -1.59 -0.84
CA TYR A 86 12.48 -1.61 -0.18
C TYR A 86 12.90 -3.04 0.16
N ASP A 87 14.08 -3.45 -0.32
CA ASP A 87 14.64 -4.80 -0.15
C ASP A 87 13.63 -5.91 -0.52
N SER A 88 12.80 -5.62 -1.53
CA SER A 88 11.63 -6.41 -1.90
C SER A 88 11.75 -6.90 -3.34
N SER A 89 11.35 -8.15 -3.62
CA SER A 89 11.63 -8.80 -4.92
C SER A 89 10.47 -9.62 -5.46
N GLY A 90 10.40 -9.78 -6.78
CA GLY A 90 9.35 -10.59 -7.43
C GLY A 90 7.92 -10.04 -7.28
N ASN A 91 7.76 -8.77 -6.90
CA ASN A 91 6.44 -8.17 -6.76
C ASN A 91 5.90 -7.72 -8.13
N ASN A 92 4.63 -7.98 -8.38
CA ASN A 92 3.95 -7.57 -9.60
C ASN A 92 3.09 -6.32 -9.34
N ILE A 93 3.42 -5.21 -9.99
CA ILE A 93 2.69 -3.95 -9.90
C ILE A 93 2.08 -3.66 -11.27
N SER A 94 0.77 -3.85 -11.41
CA SER A 94 0.10 -3.72 -12.70
C SER A 94 -1.27 -3.05 -12.57
N GLU A 95 -1.72 -2.35 -13.60
CA GLU A 95 -3.11 -1.84 -13.68
C GLU A 95 -3.55 -0.91 -12.52
N ASN A 96 -2.62 -0.32 -11.78
CA ASN A 96 -2.96 0.68 -10.77
C ASN A 96 -3.39 1.97 -11.48
N ARG A 97 -4.65 2.35 -11.28
CA ARG A 97 -5.38 3.29 -12.15
C ARG A 97 -4.94 4.73 -12.01
N LYS A 98 -4.39 5.10 -10.85
CA LYS A 98 -4.01 6.48 -10.57
C LYS A 98 -2.94 6.50 -9.48
N ILE A 99 -1.67 6.49 -9.88
CA ILE A 99 -0.54 6.77 -8.99
C ILE A 99 -0.05 8.19 -9.32
N THR A 100 -0.79 9.19 -8.85
CA THR A 100 -0.57 10.59 -9.23
C THR A 100 -0.51 11.49 -8.01
N GLU A 101 0.04 12.69 -8.18
CA GLU A 101 0.07 13.73 -7.13
C GLU A 101 0.74 13.26 -5.82
N ASN A 102 1.51 12.16 -5.87
CA ASN A 102 2.34 11.71 -4.78
C ASN A 102 3.66 12.52 -4.81
N ALA A 103 4.10 13.03 -3.66
CA ALA A 103 5.19 14.02 -3.63
C ALA A 103 6.57 13.41 -3.96
N GLY A 104 6.74 12.11 -3.75
CA GLY A 104 7.82 11.27 -4.28
C GLY A 104 7.31 10.52 -5.51
N HIS A 105 8.17 10.37 -6.52
CA HIS A 105 7.87 9.76 -7.82
C HIS A 105 6.83 8.63 -7.78
N GLY A 106 5.85 8.70 -8.70
CA GLY A 106 4.77 7.71 -8.82
C GLY A 106 5.23 6.35 -9.31
#